data_AF-A0A653T229-F1
#
_entry.id   AF-A0A653T229-F1
#
_cell.length_a   1.000
_cell.length_b   1.000
_cell.length_c   1.000
_cell.angle_alpha   90.00
_cell.angle_beta   90.00
_cell.angle_gamma   90.00
#
_symmetry.space_group_name_H-M   'P 1'
#
loop_
_entity.id
_entity.type
_entity.pdbx_description
1 polymer ?
#
loop_
_entity_poly.entity_id
_entity_poly.type
_entity_poly.pdbx_seq_one_letter_code
_entity_poly.pdbx_strand_id
1 'polypeptide(L)'
;MPQHPTDANAPSPDTLERLVALLRDDDVDAAIDAGLMDGWPDVCADALEADARAVLLATRSRLRTAWDARARFEARNARLARRAEEREAARRIPAPAAPAADAAPARPALPSNAAAILARAKARAAGGTP
;
A
#
# COMPACT_ATOMS: atom_id res chain seq x y z
N MET A 1 -26.63 31.00 19.78
CA MET A 1 -25.59 30.38 20.64
C MET A 1 -25.26 29.03 20.04
N PRO A 2 -24.29 28.95 19.11
CA PRO A 2 -23.87 27.66 18.59
C PRO A 2 -23.15 26.92 19.71
N GLN A 3 -23.66 25.74 20.04
CA GLN A 3 -23.11 24.88 21.08
C GLN A 3 -21.91 24.19 20.46
N HIS A 4 -20.70 24.57 20.86
CA HIS A 4 -19.46 23.92 20.43
C HIS A 4 -19.48 22.46 20.92
N PRO A 5 -19.45 21.47 20.02
CA PRO A 5 -19.44 20.08 20.42
C PRO A 5 -18.09 19.76 21.07
N THR A 6 -18.13 19.68 22.41
CA THR A 6 -17.23 18.92 23.29
C THR A 6 -15.74 19.26 23.23
N ASP A 7 -15.37 20.33 23.94
CA ASP A 7 -14.00 20.64 24.41
C ASP A 7 -13.38 19.57 25.33
N ALA A 8 -14.02 18.40 25.52
CA ALA A 8 -13.63 17.41 26.53
C ALA A 8 -12.26 16.76 26.29
N ASN A 9 -11.65 16.97 25.12
CA ASN A 9 -10.31 16.48 24.81
C ASN A 9 -9.36 17.60 24.35
N ALA A 10 -9.70 18.87 24.56
CA ALA A 10 -8.82 19.97 24.19
C ALA A 10 -7.62 20.02 25.15
N PRO A 11 -6.37 19.97 24.65
CA PRO A 11 -5.20 20.14 25.49
C PRO A 11 -5.17 21.54 26.10
N SER A 12 -4.63 21.68 27.31
CA SER A 12 -4.44 23.01 27.91
C SER A 12 -3.42 23.83 27.10
N PRO A 13 -3.50 25.18 27.12
CA PRO A 13 -2.52 26.04 26.46
C PRO A 13 -1.07 25.71 26.86
N ASP A 14 -0.81 25.49 28.16
CA ASP A 14 0.51 25.09 28.66
C ASP A 14 1.01 23.78 28.04
N THR A 15 0.10 22.84 27.77
CA THR A 15 0.41 21.58 27.09
C THR A 15 0.81 21.84 25.64
N LEU A 16 0.08 22.71 24.94
CA LEU A 16 0.39 23.08 23.56
C LEU A 16 1.75 23.79 23.47
N GLU A 17 2.06 24.70 24.40
CA GLU A 17 3.37 25.37 24.46
C GLU A 17 4.50 24.37 24.73
N ARG A 18 4.29 23.43 25.66
CA ARG A 18 5.25 22.35 25.93
C ARG A 18 5.50 21.49 24.68
N LEU A 19 4.46 21.12 23.95
CA LEU A 19 4.60 20.38 22.69
C LEU A 19 5.44 21.17 21.68
N VAL A 20 5.18 22.46 21.53
CA VAL A 20 5.97 23.32 20.62
C VAL A 20 7.43 23.41 21.07
N ALA A 21 7.71 23.50 22.36
CA ALA A 21 9.09 23.51 22.87
C ALA A 21 9.82 22.21 22.51
N LEU A 22 9.21 21.05 22.75
CA LEU A 22 9.78 19.75 22.37
C LEU A 22 10.04 19.65 20.87
N LEU A 23 9.10 20.13 20.04
CA LEU A 23 9.28 20.13 18.58
C LEU A 23 10.39 21.07 18.10
N ARG A 24 10.62 22.19 18.80
CA ARG A 24 11.72 23.11 18.47
C ARG A 24 13.08 22.53 18.85
N ASP A 25 13.11 21.68 19.87
CA ASP A 25 14.31 20.92 20.28
C ASP A 25 14.50 19.63 19.46
N ASP A 26 13.68 19.40 18.43
CA ASP A 26 13.64 18.19 17.58
C ASP A 26 13.35 16.89 18.35
N ASP A 27 12.81 16.99 19.57
CA ASP A 27 12.39 15.86 20.41
C ASP A 27 10.95 15.43 20.08
N VAL A 28 10.81 14.87 18.87
CA VAL A 28 9.51 14.44 18.33
C VAL A 28 8.93 13.28 19.14
N ASP A 29 9.77 12.39 19.67
CA ASP A 29 9.32 11.24 20.44
C ASP A 29 8.72 11.69 21.78
N ALA A 30 9.39 12.58 22.51
CA ALA A 30 8.82 13.16 23.73
C ALA A 30 7.54 13.96 23.44
N ALA A 31 7.44 14.62 22.29
CA ALA A 31 6.21 15.31 21.90
C ALA A 31 5.06 14.32 21.65
N ILE A 32 5.33 13.19 20.99
CA ILE A 32 4.34 12.11 20.80
C ILE A 32 3.88 11.55 22.14
N ASP A 33 4.81 11.25 23.06
CA ASP A 33 4.50 10.77 24.41
C ASP A 33 3.69 11.78 25.23
N ALA A 34 3.91 13.08 24.98
CA ALA A 34 3.15 14.18 25.59
C ALA A 34 1.78 14.43 24.92
N GLY A 35 1.36 13.60 23.97
CA GLY A 35 0.03 13.68 23.35
C GLY A 35 -0.04 14.50 22.07
N LEU A 36 1.08 14.72 21.36
CA LEU A 36 1.10 15.44 20.07
C LEU A 36 0.11 14.86 19.06
N MET A 37 -0.12 13.55 19.09
CA MET A 37 -0.98 12.84 18.15
C MET A 37 -2.33 12.41 18.75
N ASP A 38 -2.66 12.92 19.93
CA ASP A 38 -3.97 12.72 20.53
C ASP A 38 -5.05 13.33 19.64
N GLY A 39 -6.25 12.71 19.68
CA GLY A 39 -7.38 12.98 18.79
C GLY A 39 -8.09 14.32 19.01
N TRP A 40 -7.36 15.36 19.40
CA TRP A 40 -7.89 16.71 19.55
C TRP A 40 -7.94 17.46 18.20
N PRO A 41 -8.94 18.32 17.97
CA PRO A 41 -9.08 19.07 16.73
C PRO A 41 -7.94 20.07 16.48
N ASP A 42 -7.52 20.23 15.22
CA ASP A 42 -6.43 21.15 14.87
C ASP A 42 -6.76 22.64 15.18
N VAL A 43 -8.05 22.99 15.37
CA VAL A 43 -8.49 24.33 15.84
C VAL A 43 -8.03 24.65 17.27
N CYS A 44 -7.70 23.64 18.09
CA CYS A 44 -7.13 23.88 19.42
C CYS A 44 -5.78 24.60 19.34
N ALA A 45 -5.05 24.47 18.22
CA ALA A 45 -3.79 25.16 17.99
C ALA A 45 -3.94 26.66 17.69
N ASP A 46 -5.16 27.18 17.52
CA ASP A 46 -5.40 28.61 17.27
C ASP A 46 -5.12 29.48 18.51
N ALA A 47 -4.96 28.86 19.70
CA ALA A 47 -4.51 29.54 20.91
C ALA A 47 -3.00 29.85 20.93
N LEU A 48 -2.23 29.32 19.98
CA LEU A 48 -0.78 29.53 19.87
C LEU A 48 -0.44 30.69 18.92
N GLU A 49 0.72 31.29 19.13
CA GLU A 49 1.34 32.20 18.17
C GLU A 49 1.53 31.55 16.78
N ALA A 50 1.48 32.36 15.72
CA ALA A 50 1.42 31.88 14.34
C ALA A 50 2.55 30.90 13.98
N ASP A 51 3.78 31.19 14.39
CA ASP A 51 4.94 30.33 14.13
C ASP A 51 4.87 29.00 14.91
N ALA A 52 4.45 29.07 16.18
CA ALA A 52 4.28 27.90 17.03
C ALA A 52 3.19 26.97 16.48
N ARG A 53 2.06 27.56 16.08
CA ARG A 53 0.96 26.87 15.40
C ARG A 53 1.42 26.21 14.10
N ALA A 54 2.20 26.92 13.28
CA ALA A 54 2.71 26.38 12.02
C ALA A 54 3.59 25.15 12.23
N VAL A 55 4.53 25.20 13.18
CA VAL A 55 5.42 24.08 13.51
C VAL A 55 4.62 22.86 13.98
N LEU A 56 3.67 23.08 14.89
CA LEU A 56 2.86 22.01 15.46
C LEU A 56 1.98 21.33 14.40
N LEU A 57 1.28 22.11 13.57
CA LEU A 57 0.39 21.56 12.54
C LEU A 57 1.16 20.89 11.40
N ALA A 58 2.29 21.45 10.98
CA ALA A 58 3.14 20.84 9.96
C ALA A 58 3.67 19.48 10.43
N THR A 59 4.09 19.38 11.70
CA THR A 59 4.59 18.14 12.28
C THR A 59 3.49 17.08 12.36
N ARG A 60 2.31 17.43 12.89
CA ARG A 60 1.14 16.52 12.92
C ARG A 60 0.78 16.03 11.53
N SER A 61 0.74 16.91 10.53
CA SER A 61 0.45 16.54 9.14
C SER A 61 1.48 15.56 8.54
N ARG A 62 2.77 15.82 8.76
CA ARG A 62 3.87 14.95 8.33
C ARG A 62 3.78 13.56 8.97
N LEU A 63 3.50 13.49 10.27
CA LEU A 63 3.34 12.23 10.99
C LEU A 63 2.15 11.41 10.48
N ARG A 64 0.97 12.03 10.32
CA ARG A 64 -0.21 11.37 9.74
C ARG A 64 0.11 10.77 8.36
N THR A 65 0.79 11.55 7.51
CA THR A 65 1.19 11.10 6.17
C THR A 65 2.15 9.89 6.23
N ALA A 66 3.10 9.91 7.15
CA ALA A 66 4.05 8.80 7.34
C ALA A 66 3.35 7.53 7.84
N TRP A 67 2.42 7.65 8.79
CA TRP A 67 1.63 6.53 9.29
C TRP A 67 0.73 5.94 8.21
N ASP A 68 0.06 6.77 7.41
CA ASP A 68 -0.75 6.29 6.29
C ASP A 68 0.10 5.53 5.26
N ALA A 69 1.31 6.03 4.97
CA ALA A 69 2.24 5.36 4.07
C ALA A 69 2.66 3.99 4.62
N ARG A 70 2.97 3.91 5.92
CA ARG A 70 3.26 2.66 6.61
C ARG A 70 2.09 1.69 6.54
N ALA A 71 0.88 2.14 6.85
CA ALA A 71 -0.33 1.31 6.80
C ALA A 71 -0.57 0.72 5.40
N ARG A 72 -0.36 1.53 4.34
CA ARG A 72 -0.45 1.06 2.94
C ARG A 72 0.57 -0.02 2.62
N PHE A 73 1.81 0.15 3.09
CA PHE A 73 2.87 -0.84 2.91
C PHE A 73 2.54 -2.16 3.61
N GLU A 74 2.12 -2.09 4.87
CA GLU A 74 1.70 -3.27 5.66
C GLU A 74 0.53 -3.99 4.98
N ALA A 75 -0.49 -3.25 4.53
CA ALA A 75 -1.62 -3.82 3.80
C ALA A 75 -1.20 -4.51 2.49
N ARG A 76 -0.24 -3.94 1.77
CA ARG A 76 0.33 -4.57 0.57
C ARG A 76 1.05 -5.86 0.91
N ASN A 77 1.89 -5.86 1.94
CA ASN A 77 2.63 -7.05 2.37
C ASN A 77 1.70 -8.17 2.83
N ALA A 78 0.65 -7.85 3.59
CA ALA A 78 -0.36 -8.83 3.98
C ALA A 78 -1.05 -9.48 2.76
N ARG A 79 -1.33 -8.71 1.69
CA ARG A 79 -1.86 -9.27 0.43
C ARG A 79 -0.86 -10.20 -0.26
N LEU A 80 0.42 -9.85 -0.28
CA LEU A 80 1.45 -10.68 -0.90
C LEU A 80 1.69 -11.97 -0.12
N ALA A 81 1.72 -11.90 1.21
CA ALA A 81 1.84 -13.05 2.10
C ALA A 81 0.72 -14.06 1.85
N ARG A 82 -0.55 -13.61 1.84
CA ARG A 82 -1.70 -14.49 1.51
C ARG A 82 -1.56 -15.18 0.15
N ARG A 83 -1.18 -14.44 -0.89
CA ARG A 83 -0.96 -15.02 -2.23
C ARG A 83 0.21 -16.01 -2.26
N ALA A 84 1.24 -15.79 -1.45
CA ALA A 84 2.37 -16.72 -1.34
C ALA A 84 1.93 -18.02 -0.65
N GLU A 85 1.15 -17.91 0.43
CA GLU A 85 0.55 -19.04 1.15
C GLU A 85 -0.39 -19.86 0.25
N GLU A 86 -1.27 -19.20 -0.51
CA GLU A 86 -2.17 -19.86 -1.47
C GLU A 86 -1.39 -20.66 -2.52
N ARG A 87 -0.34 -20.06 -3.11
CA ARG A 87 0.50 -20.76 -4.09
C ARG A 87 1.25 -21.92 -3.48
N GLU A 88 1.75 -21.74 -2.26
CA GLU A 88 2.44 -22.79 -1.54
C GLU A 88 1.49 -23.93 -1.18
N ALA A 89 0.27 -23.65 -0.74
CA ALA A 89 -0.77 -24.65 -0.51
C ALA A 89 -1.12 -25.42 -1.80
N ALA A 90 -1.28 -24.72 -2.92
CA ALA A 90 -1.53 -25.34 -4.22
C ALA A 90 -0.40 -26.29 -4.65
N ARG A 91 0.87 -25.95 -4.35
CA ARG A 91 2.03 -26.82 -4.62
C ARG A 91 2.05 -28.09 -3.76
N ARG A 92 1.52 -28.03 -2.53
CA ARG A 92 1.50 -29.17 -1.61
C ARG A 92 0.37 -30.16 -1.88
N ILE A 93 -0.66 -29.76 -2.63
CA ILE A 93 -1.70 -30.70 -3.06
C ILE A 93 -1.07 -31.65 -4.09
N PRO A 94 -1.01 -32.97 -3.82
CA PRO A 94 -0.51 -33.94 -4.78
C PRO A 94 -1.38 -33.88 -6.04
N ALA A 95 -0.77 -33.75 -7.22
CA ALA A 95 -1.50 -33.82 -8.47
C ALA A 95 -2.27 -35.16 -8.52
N PRO A 96 -3.56 -35.16 -8.93
CA PRO A 96 -4.28 -36.40 -9.14
C PRO A 96 -3.49 -37.25 -10.14
N ALA A 97 -3.28 -38.52 -9.81
CA ALA A 97 -2.59 -39.47 -10.65
C ALA A 97 -3.17 -39.39 -12.06
N ALA A 98 -2.33 -39.03 -13.03
CA ALA A 98 -2.74 -39.02 -14.44
C ALA A 98 -3.32 -40.39 -14.78
N PRO A 99 -4.48 -40.48 -15.46
CA PRO A 99 -4.97 -41.76 -15.95
C PRO A 99 -3.88 -42.38 -16.82
N ALA A 100 -3.64 -43.68 -16.63
CA ALA A 100 -2.61 -44.44 -17.31
C ALA A 100 -2.61 -44.13 -18.81
N ALA A 101 -1.44 -43.77 -19.33
CA ALA A 101 -1.24 -43.44 -20.72
C ALA A 101 -1.41 -44.69 -21.58
N ASP A 102 -2.63 -44.90 -22.10
CA ASP A 102 -2.89 -45.78 -23.23
C ASP A 102 -3.82 -45.11 -24.26
N ALA A 103 -3.66 -43.80 -24.40
CA ALA A 103 -4.12 -43.05 -25.56
C ALA A 103 -3.23 -41.82 -25.72
N ALA A 104 -2.38 -41.81 -26.77
CA ALA A 104 -1.66 -40.62 -27.16
C ALA A 104 -2.67 -39.48 -27.37
N PRO A 105 -2.52 -38.31 -26.73
CA PRO A 105 -3.43 -37.21 -26.95
C PRO A 105 -3.34 -36.80 -28.42
N ALA A 106 -4.44 -36.96 -29.15
CA ALA A 106 -4.55 -36.49 -30.53
C ALA A 106 -4.22 -35.00 -30.53
N ARG A 107 -3.04 -34.64 -31.02
CA ARG A 107 -2.64 -33.23 -31.12
C ARG A 107 -3.71 -32.53 -31.94
N PRO A 108 -4.34 -31.46 -31.42
CA PRO A 108 -5.31 -30.72 -32.20
C PRO A 108 -4.59 -30.27 -33.48
N ALA A 109 -5.10 -30.73 -34.62
CA ALA A 109 -4.55 -30.39 -35.91
C ALA A 109 -4.59 -28.87 -36.04
N LEU A 110 -3.47 -28.28 -36.47
CA LEU A 110 -3.41 -26.84 -36.72
C LEU A 110 -4.53 -26.48 -37.72
N PRO A 111 -5.32 -25.43 -37.47
CA PRO A 111 -6.30 -24.98 -38.46
C PRO A 111 -5.60 -24.72 -39.80
N SER A 112 -6.19 -25.20 -40.89
CA SER A 112 -5.58 -25.23 -42.24
C SER A 112 -4.99 -23.88 -42.68
N ASN A 113 -5.65 -22.78 -42.30
CA ASN A 113 -5.19 -21.42 -42.57
C ASN A 113 -3.84 -21.11 -41.90
N ALA A 114 -3.65 -21.49 -40.64
CA ALA A 114 -2.39 -21.28 -39.92
C ALA A 114 -1.24 -22.11 -40.54
N ALA A 115 -1.54 -23.32 -41.03
CA ALA A 115 -0.54 -24.16 -41.70
C ALA A 115 -0.09 -23.55 -43.04
N ALA A 116 -1.02 -22.97 -43.80
CA ALA A 116 -0.71 -22.30 -45.06
C ALA A 116 0.17 -21.05 -44.87
N ILE A 117 -0.07 -20.27 -43.80
CA ILE A 117 0.76 -19.10 -43.47
C ILE A 117 2.19 -19.52 -43.11
N LEU A 118 2.34 -20.56 -42.29
CA LEU A 118 3.66 -21.09 -41.93
C LEU A 118 4.41 -21.66 -43.14
N ALA A 119 3.71 -22.34 -44.06
CA ALA A 119 4.31 -22.84 -45.29
C ALA A 119 4.83 -21.71 -46.19
N ARG A 120 4.05 -20.62 -46.35
CA ARG A 120 4.48 -19.42 -47.09
C ARG A 120 5.65 -18.71 -46.41
N ALA A 121 5.63 -18.60 -45.10
CA ALA A 121 6.72 -18.00 -44.33
C ALA A 121 8.01 -18.82 -44.47
N LYS A 122 7.91 -20.15 -44.41
CA LYS A 122 9.05 -21.05 -44.63
C LYS A 122 9.60 -20.94 -46.06
N ALA A 123 8.73 -20.85 -47.07
CA ALA A 123 9.15 -20.66 -48.46
C ALA A 123 9.88 -19.31 -48.68
N ARG A 124 9.40 -18.22 -48.05
CA ARG A 124 10.09 -16.92 -48.07
C ARG A 124 11.44 -16.98 -47.35
N ALA A 125 11.51 -17.65 -46.20
CA ALA A 125 12.75 -17.79 -45.44
C ALA A 125 13.80 -18.66 -46.16
N ALA A 126 13.37 -19.60 -46.99
CA ALA A 126 14.24 -20.44 -47.81
C ALA A 126 14.67 -19.77 -49.14
N GLY A 127 14.42 -18.47 -49.32
CA GLY A 127 14.88 -17.70 -50.49
C GLY A 127 13.95 -17.76 -51.72
N GLY A 128 12.73 -18.29 -51.59
CA GLY A 128 11.73 -18.24 -52.66
C GLY A 128 11.16 -16.83 -52.82
N THR A 129 11.64 -16.10 -53.83
CA THR A 129 11.00 -14.87 -54.35
C THR A 129 10.11 -15.29 -55.54
N PRO A 130 8.99 -14.59 -55.77
CA PRO A 130 7.61 -15.08 -55.91
C PRO A 130 7.35 -16.18 -56.95
#